data_AF-A0A085V3Y9-F1
#
_entry.id   AF-A0A085V3Y9-F1
#
_cell.length_a   1.000
_cell.length_b   1.000
_cell.length_c   1.000
_cell.angle_alpha   90.00
_cell.angle_beta   90.00
_cell.angle_gamma   90.00
#
_symmetry.space_group_name_H-M   'P 1'
#
loop_
_entity.id
_entity.type
_entity.pdbx_description
1 polymer ?
#
loop_
_entity_poly.entity_id
_entity_poly.type
_entity_poly.pdbx_seq_one_letter_code
_entity_poly.pdbx_strand_id
1 'polypeptide(L)'
;MAVIAPVLSTLPPPPLPSDAEAVFDAKAGASLTAQVVMVTEINAALSWTATQVNAAEGYKNAAATSAGNAADSAALAGQQVGLAADQVDLAVTARQGAESAATNAQTYAAAAGAAAGLPSLAGNALRVLGVNPNELGVSWVKALPVTTGKGGFTLQVNAAGTDYDWVSTGLFHIVDERASGVEGGSGSTSYAVRTLNTVKQNTIPGASLSASAFTLPAGKYRINAKAAAWAANRHKLRLYNVTAASVAAVGVSCGSATSSAFNVYAKLFVELEVLSPTTFRVEHRLETASGSNDLGRPCVFGDAETYATVTVQKVA
;
A
#
# COMPACT_ATOMS: atom_id res chain seq x y z
N MET A 1 -74.33 19.23 3.38
CA MET A 1 -75.47 20.12 3.70
C MET A 1 -76.27 19.45 4.79
N ALA A 2 -76.61 20.14 5.87
CA ALA A 2 -77.40 19.55 6.95
C ALA A 2 -78.78 19.17 6.40
N VAL A 3 -79.10 17.87 6.42
CA VAL A 3 -80.41 17.39 5.97
C VAL A 3 -81.38 17.61 7.13
N ILE A 4 -82.32 18.53 6.97
CA ILE A 4 -83.30 18.87 8.01
C ILE A 4 -84.42 17.83 7.97
N ALA A 5 -84.72 17.22 9.11
CA ALA A 5 -85.80 16.25 9.23
C ALA A 5 -87.17 16.96 9.14
N PRO A 6 -88.18 16.35 8.49
CA PRO A 6 -89.55 16.85 8.51
C PRO A 6 -90.10 16.89 9.95
N VAL A 7 -90.93 17.88 10.26
CA VAL A 7 -91.54 18.06 11.58
C VAL A 7 -93.05 17.84 11.47
N LEU A 8 -93.64 17.15 12.44
CA LEU A 8 -95.10 16.99 12.55
C LEU A 8 -95.70 18.23 13.23
N SER A 9 -96.74 18.79 12.62
CA SER A 9 -97.52 19.89 13.20
C SER A 9 -98.33 19.43 14.41
N THR A 10 -98.54 20.32 15.38
CA THR A 10 -99.33 20.01 16.58
C THR A 10 -100.82 20.01 16.25
N LEU A 11 -101.54 19.00 16.72
CA LEU A 11 -103.00 18.93 16.54
C LEU A 11 -103.72 20.05 17.30
N PRO A 12 -104.82 20.60 16.74
CA PRO A 12 -105.68 21.55 17.43
C PRO A 12 -106.43 20.86 18.58
N PRO A 13 -106.98 21.64 19.54
CA PRO A 13 -107.68 21.08 20.70
C PRO A 13 -108.84 20.16 20.26
N PRO A 14 -109.01 18.98 20.91
CA PRO A 14 -110.07 18.06 20.54
C PRO A 14 -111.46 18.65 20.86
N PRO A 15 -112.50 18.28 20.10
CA PRO A 15 -113.88 18.58 20.49
C PRO A 15 -114.21 17.81 21.77
N LEU A 16 -114.82 18.48 22.75
CA LEU A 16 -115.17 17.88 24.03
C LEU A 16 -116.68 17.60 24.09
N PRO A 17 -117.13 16.51 24.74
CA PRO A 17 -118.56 16.21 24.88
C PRO A 17 -119.39 17.30 25.58
N SER A 18 -118.72 18.26 26.24
CA SER A 18 -119.30 19.40 26.93
C SER A 18 -119.40 20.67 26.09
N ASP A 19 -118.88 20.68 24.85
CA ASP A 19 -118.92 21.84 23.97
C ASP A 19 -120.35 22.07 23.42
N ALA A 20 -120.76 23.33 23.26
CA ALA A 20 -121.99 23.66 22.54
C ALA A 20 -121.90 23.14 21.09
N GLU A 21 -123.02 22.71 20.51
CA GLU A 21 -123.08 22.03 19.19
C GLU A 21 -122.23 22.73 18.10
N ALA A 22 -122.38 24.04 17.96
CA ALA A 22 -121.59 24.83 16.99
C ALA A 22 -120.07 24.85 17.26
N VAL A 23 -119.65 24.77 18.52
CA VAL A 23 -118.23 24.75 18.93
C VAL A 23 -117.65 23.36 18.76
N PHE A 24 -118.43 22.33 19.07
CA PHE A 24 -118.08 20.94 18.83
C PHE A 24 -117.83 20.71 17.34
N ASP A 25 -118.75 21.14 16.47
CA ASP A 25 -118.63 21.01 15.02
C ASP A 25 -117.41 21.76 14.46
N ALA A 26 -117.13 22.96 14.96
CA ALA A 26 -115.96 23.74 14.56
C ALA A 26 -114.63 23.07 14.96
N LYS A 27 -114.53 22.56 16.20
CA LYS A 27 -113.33 21.84 16.67
C LYS A 27 -113.19 20.47 16.00
N ALA A 28 -114.29 19.78 15.75
CA ALA A 28 -114.31 18.51 15.02
C ALA A 28 -113.83 18.71 13.58
N GLY A 29 -114.31 19.76 12.89
CA GLY A 29 -113.85 20.13 11.55
C GLY A 29 -112.36 20.51 11.51
N ALA A 30 -111.89 21.30 12.49
CA ALA A 30 -110.48 21.68 12.61
C ALA A 30 -109.57 20.49 12.90
N SER A 31 -109.97 19.59 13.80
CA SER A 31 -109.24 18.37 14.16
C SER A 31 -109.19 17.39 12.99
N LEU A 32 -110.31 17.19 12.27
CA LEU A 32 -110.34 16.35 11.08
C LEU A 32 -109.42 16.92 9.98
N THR A 33 -109.44 18.24 9.77
CA THR A 33 -108.56 18.91 8.81
C THR A 33 -107.08 18.74 9.18
N ALA A 34 -106.73 18.92 10.46
CA ALA A 34 -105.35 18.75 10.94
C ALA A 34 -104.89 17.28 10.89
N GLN A 35 -105.78 16.32 11.16
CA GLN A 35 -105.48 14.89 11.01
C GLN A 35 -105.19 14.52 9.55
N VAL A 36 -105.93 15.08 8.59
CA VAL A 36 -105.65 14.90 7.15
C VAL A 36 -104.27 15.44 6.77
N VAL A 37 -103.87 16.60 7.32
CA VAL A 37 -102.52 17.17 7.11
C VAL A 37 -101.44 16.31 7.78
N MET A 38 -101.69 15.83 9.00
CA MET A 38 -100.76 14.97 9.76
C MET A 38 -100.42 13.68 9.00
N VAL A 39 -101.37 13.06 8.30
CA VAL A 39 -101.09 11.89 7.44
C VAL A 39 -100.06 12.22 6.36
N THR A 40 -100.14 13.42 5.77
CA THR A 40 -99.19 13.87 4.75
C THR A 40 -97.81 14.11 5.34
N GLU A 41 -97.73 14.72 6.52
CA GLU A 41 -96.47 14.97 7.23
C GLU A 41 -95.80 13.67 7.73
N ILE A 42 -96.58 12.70 8.22
CA ILE A 42 -96.09 11.36 8.58
C ILE A 42 -95.51 10.67 7.34
N ASN A 43 -96.23 10.69 6.21
CA ASN A 43 -95.73 10.11 4.97
C ASN A 43 -94.42 10.77 4.51
N ALA A 44 -94.29 12.09 4.66
CA ALA A 44 -93.06 12.82 4.36
C ALA A 44 -91.89 12.41 5.30
N ALA A 45 -92.16 12.29 6.61
CA ALA A 45 -91.16 11.84 7.59
C ALA A 45 -90.70 10.40 7.31
N LEU A 46 -91.63 9.48 7.05
CA LEU A 46 -91.32 8.10 6.71
C LEU A 46 -90.51 7.99 5.40
N SER A 47 -90.86 8.78 4.39
CA SER A 47 -90.12 8.86 3.12
C SER A 47 -88.70 9.41 3.32
N TRP A 48 -88.54 10.42 4.17
CA TRP A 48 -87.22 10.94 4.54
C TRP A 48 -86.38 9.87 5.26
N THR A 49 -86.95 9.16 6.24
CA THR A 49 -86.28 8.07 6.94
C THR A 49 -85.87 6.97 5.96
N ALA A 50 -86.75 6.56 5.04
CA ALA A 50 -86.42 5.59 4.00
C ALA A 50 -85.24 6.05 3.13
N THR A 51 -85.20 7.34 2.78
CA THR A 51 -84.07 7.93 2.02
C THR A 51 -82.76 7.86 2.81
N GLN A 52 -82.77 8.19 4.11
CA GLN A 52 -81.57 8.11 4.95
C GLN A 52 -81.10 6.67 5.16
N VAL A 53 -82.02 5.72 5.35
CA VAL A 53 -81.69 4.29 5.47
C VAL A 53 -81.04 3.77 4.19
N ASN A 54 -81.58 4.10 3.01
CA ASN A 54 -80.99 3.74 1.73
C ASN A 54 -79.59 4.35 1.55
N ALA A 55 -79.37 5.60 1.98
CA ALA A 55 -78.06 6.24 1.94
C ALA A 55 -77.05 5.54 2.87
N ALA A 56 -77.47 5.16 4.09
CA ALA A 56 -76.64 4.41 5.03
C ALA A 56 -76.24 3.03 4.49
N GLU A 57 -77.16 2.33 3.82
CA GLU A 57 -76.87 1.08 3.13
C GLU A 57 -75.87 1.29 1.98
N GLY A 58 -76.01 2.38 1.21
CA GLY A 58 -75.05 2.80 0.20
C GLY A 58 -73.63 3.02 0.78
N TYR A 59 -73.52 3.74 1.89
CA TYR A 59 -72.23 3.95 2.58
C TYR A 59 -71.63 2.65 3.11
N LYS A 60 -72.46 1.76 3.68
CA LYS A 60 -72.03 0.43 4.13
C LYS A 60 -71.46 -0.39 2.97
N ASN A 61 -72.14 -0.41 1.83
CA ASN A 61 -71.70 -1.15 0.64
C ASN A 61 -70.40 -0.57 0.05
N ALA A 62 -70.28 0.76 0.02
CA ALA A 62 -69.05 1.44 -0.42
C ALA A 62 -67.86 1.17 0.52
N ALA A 63 -68.10 1.14 1.84
CA ALA A 63 -67.10 0.79 2.84
C ALA A 63 -66.66 -0.68 2.72
N ALA A 64 -67.61 -1.60 2.51
CA ALA A 64 -67.31 -3.02 2.27
C ALA A 64 -66.47 -3.22 1.00
N THR A 65 -66.80 -2.51 -0.09
CA THR A 65 -66.02 -2.53 -1.33
C THR A 65 -64.60 -2.01 -1.11
N SER A 66 -64.46 -0.87 -0.42
CA SER A 66 -63.15 -0.30 -0.08
C SER A 66 -62.30 -1.25 0.77
N ALA A 67 -62.91 -1.94 1.73
CA ALA A 67 -62.23 -2.94 2.55
C ALA A 67 -61.74 -4.15 1.72
N GLY A 68 -62.56 -4.63 0.78
CA GLY A 68 -62.16 -5.69 -0.17
C GLY A 68 -60.97 -5.26 -1.04
N ASN A 69 -61.05 -4.08 -1.66
CA ASN A 69 -59.96 -3.54 -2.48
C ASN A 69 -58.64 -3.38 -1.69
N ALA A 70 -58.72 -2.99 -0.41
CA ALA A 70 -57.56 -2.88 0.46
C ALA A 70 -56.96 -4.26 0.80
N ALA A 71 -57.79 -5.27 1.03
CA ALA A 71 -57.35 -6.64 1.26
C ALA A 71 -56.68 -7.24 0.02
N ASP A 72 -57.25 -7.04 -1.16
CA ASP A 72 -56.66 -7.48 -2.44
C ASP A 72 -55.32 -6.78 -2.71
N SER A 73 -55.24 -5.48 -2.42
CA SER A 73 -53.99 -4.71 -2.53
C SER A 73 -52.90 -5.23 -1.58
N ALA A 74 -53.27 -5.61 -0.34
CA ALA A 74 -52.35 -6.20 0.62
C ALA A 74 -51.86 -7.59 0.18
N ALA A 75 -52.76 -8.42 -0.38
CA ALA A 75 -52.40 -9.72 -0.93
C ALA A 75 -51.43 -9.59 -2.12
N LEU A 76 -51.68 -8.64 -3.03
CA LEU A 76 -50.80 -8.36 -4.16
C LEU A 76 -49.42 -7.87 -3.70
N ALA A 77 -49.36 -6.98 -2.70
CA ALA A 77 -48.11 -6.53 -2.11
C ALA A 77 -47.31 -7.70 -1.51
N GLY A 78 -47.98 -8.63 -0.83
CA GLY A 78 -47.36 -9.86 -0.32
C GLY A 78 -46.74 -10.73 -1.41
N GLN A 79 -47.46 -10.91 -2.53
CA GLN A 79 -46.93 -11.63 -3.70
C GLN A 79 -45.71 -10.93 -4.29
N GLN A 80 -45.74 -9.60 -4.40
CA GLN A 80 -44.62 -8.82 -4.92
C GLN A 80 -43.35 -8.93 -4.06
N VAL A 81 -43.51 -9.00 -2.74
CA VAL A 81 -42.39 -9.27 -1.81
C VAL A 81 -41.81 -10.67 -2.03
N GLY A 82 -42.67 -11.68 -2.26
CA GLY A 82 -42.23 -13.03 -2.61
C GLY A 82 -41.40 -13.06 -3.90
N LEU A 83 -41.92 -12.44 -4.97
CA LEU A 83 -41.19 -12.32 -6.24
C LEU A 83 -39.85 -11.58 -6.09
N ALA A 84 -39.80 -10.55 -5.25
CA ALA A 84 -38.55 -9.83 -4.97
C ALA A 84 -37.54 -10.71 -4.24
N ALA A 85 -37.99 -11.55 -3.29
CA ALA A 85 -37.13 -12.52 -2.62
C ALA A 85 -36.57 -13.56 -3.60
N ASP A 86 -37.43 -14.13 -4.46
CA ASP A 86 -37.00 -15.08 -5.50
C ASP A 86 -35.98 -14.47 -6.47
N GLN A 87 -36.15 -13.18 -6.82
CA GLN A 87 -35.18 -12.45 -7.66
C GLN A 87 -33.82 -12.28 -6.98
N VAL A 88 -33.79 -12.05 -5.65
CA VAL A 88 -32.55 -11.97 -4.88
C VAL A 88 -31.83 -13.31 -4.90
N ASP A 89 -32.55 -14.42 -4.68
CA ASP A 89 -31.97 -15.76 -4.71
C ASP A 89 -31.43 -16.13 -6.11
N LEU A 90 -32.16 -15.75 -7.16
CA LEU A 90 -31.69 -15.90 -8.54
C LEU A 90 -30.40 -15.11 -8.80
N ALA A 91 -30.31 -13.87 -8.29
CA ALA A 91 -29.11 -13.04 -8.41
C ALA A 91 -27.91 -13.63 -7.65
N VAL A 92 -28.14 -14.18 -6.46
CA VAL A 92 -27.10 -14.90 -5.69
C VAL A 92 -26.60 -16.11 -6.46
N THR A 93 -27.50 -16.90 -7.04
CA THR A 93 -27.17 -18.07 -7.86
C THR A 93 -26.36 -17.67 -9.09
N ALA A 94 -26.77 -16.60 -9.78
CA ALA A 94 -26.05 -16.07 -10.93
C ALA A 94 -24.62 -15.62 -10.58
N ARG A 95 -24.43 -14.95 -9.43
CA ARG A 95 -23.11 -14.58 -8.91
C ARG A 95 -22.22 -15.81 -8.66
N GLN A 96 -22.74 -16.83 -7.98
CA GLN A 96 -22.00 -18.07 -7.71
C GLN A 96 -21.62 -18.80 -9.01
N GLY A 97 -22.51 -18.79 -10.01
CA GLY A 97 -22.22 -19.30 -11.35
C GLY A 97 -21.09 -18.55 -12.03
N ALA A 98 -21.06 -17.22 -11.92
CA ALA A 98 -19.98 -16.38 -12.46
C ALA A 98 -18.63 -16.63 -11.74
N GLU A 99 -18.63 -16.77 -10.42
CA GLU A 99 -17.43 -17.12 -9.62
C GLU A 99 -16.87 -18.50 -10.02
N SER A 100 -17.76 -19.47 -10.22
CA SER A 100 -17.40 -20.81 -10.69
C SER A 100 -16.84 -20.77 -12.12
N ALA A 101 -17.46 -19.99 -13.01
CA ALA A 101 -16.98 -19.81 -14.38
C ALA A 101 -15.58 -19.15 -14.41
N ALA A 102 -15.31 -18.17 -13.55
CA ALA A 102 -14.00 -17.55 -13.42
C ALA A 102 -12.93 -18.56 -12.97
N THR A 103 -13.25 -19.39 -11.98
CA THR A 103 -12.36 -20.47 -11.49
C THR A 103 -12.09 -21.51 -12.58
N ASN A 104 -13.14 -21.91 -13.31
CA ASN A 104 -13.02 -22.85 -14.43
C ASN A 104 -12.18 -22.28 -15.57
N ALA A 105 -12.36 -20.99 -15.91
CA ALA A 105 -11.56 -20.33 -16.94
C ALA A 105 -10.06 -20.34 -16.60
N GLN A 106 -9.70 -20.09 -15.34
CA GLN A 106 -8.31 -20.20 -14.87
C GLN A 106 -7.79 -21.65 -14.99
N THR A 107 -8.61 -22.63 -14.63
CA THR A 107 -8.27 -24.06 -14.73
C THR A 107 -8.04 -24.48 -16.19
N TYR A 108 -8.91 -24.08 -17.10
CA TYR A 108 -8.76 -24.37 -18.53
C TYR A 108 -7.55 -23.66 -19.15
N ALA A 109 -7.28 -22.41 -18.76
CA ALA A 109 -6.08 -21.71 -19.21
C ALA A 109 -4.80 -22.43 -18.76
N ALA A 110 -4.75 -22.89 -17.51
CA ALA A 110 -3.63 -23.69 -17.00
C ALA A 110 -3.50 -25.03 -17.74
N ALA A 111 -4.61 -25.73 -18.00
CA ALA A 111 -4.63 -26.98 -18.74
C ALA A 111 -4.18 -26.81 -20.21
N ALA A 112 -4.62 -25.73 -20.87
CA ALA A 112 -4.19 -25.38 -22.22
C ALA A 112 -2.69 -25.06 -22.27
N GLY A 113 -2.18 -24.33 -21.27
CA GLY A 113 -0.74 -24.08 -21.14
C GLY A 113 0.06 -25.37 -20.94
N ALA A 114 -0.42 -26.28 -20.08
CA ALA A 114 0.21 -27.58 -19.87
C ALA A 114 0.19 -28.44 -21.15
N ALA A 115 -0.91 -28.44 -21.91
CA ALA A 115 -1.01 -29.11 -23.20
C ALA A 115 -0.05 -28.52 -24.25
N ALA A 116 0.25 -27.22 -24.15
CA ALA A 116 1.27 -26.54 -24.95
C ALA A 116 2.71 -26.76 -24.44
N GLY A 117 2.90 -27.58 -23.40
CA GLY A 117 4.22 -27.88 -22.84
C GLY A 117 4.79 -26.79 -21.91
N LEU A 118 3.97 -25.84 -21.44
CA LEU A 118 4.38 -24.86 -20.45
C LEU A 118 4.39 -25.49 -19.04
N PRO A 119 5.46 -25.31 -18.25
CA PRO A 119 5.52 -25.77 -16.87
C PRO A 119 4.59 -24.95 -15.96
N SER A 120 4.18 -25.53 -14.82
CA SER A 120 3.30 -24.86 -13.84
C SER A 120 3.90 -23.54 -13.33
N LEU A 121 3.12 -22.46 -13.35
CA LEU A 121 3.52 -21.16 -12.79
C LEU A 121 3.52 -21.13 -11.25
N ALA A 122 2.67 -21.95 -10.62
CA ALA A 122 2.56 -22.00 -9.16
C ALA A 122 3.85 -22.51 -8.54
N GLY A 123 4.35 -21.81 -7.51
CA GLY A 123 5.61 -22.15 -6.83
C GLY A 123 6.89 -21.76 -7.57
N ASN A 124 6.79 -21.17 -8.77
CA ASN A 124 7.94 -20.79 -9.59
C ASN A 124 8.13 -19.26 -9.69
N ALA A 125 7.82 -18.55 -8.60
CA ALA A 125 7.97 -17.11 -8.53
C ALA A 125 9.40 -16.68 -8.89
N LEU A 126 9.52 -15.67 -9.75
CA LEU A 126 10.79 -15.09 -10.23
C LEU A 126 11.73 -16.07 -10.96
N ARG A 127 11.31 -17.31 -11.21
CA ARG A 127 12.10 -18.23 -12.02
C ARG A 127 12.07 -17.79 -13.47
N VAL A 128 13.23 -17.86 -14.11
CA VAL A 128 13.35 -17.58 -15.55
C VAL A 128 12.88 -18.81 -16.32
N LEU A 129 12.02 -18.61 -17.30
CA LEU A 129 11.63 -19.65 -18.25
C LEU A 129 12.73 -19.80 -19.30
N GLY A 130 13.29 -21.00 -19.43
CA GLY A 130 14.32 -21.30 -20.41
C GLY A 130 13.89 -22.41 -21.35
N VAL A 131 14.42 -22.38 -22.57
CA VAL A 131 14.27 -23.50 -23.52
C VAL A 131 15.13 -24.66 -23.04
N ASN A 132 14.57 -25.87 -23.08
CA ASN A 132 15.27 -27.08 -22.69
C ASN A 132 16.46 -27.34 -23.63
N PRO A 133 17.54 -28.02 -23.18
CA PRO A 133 18.69 -28.31 -24.03
C PRO A 133 18.39 -29.12 -25.30
N ASN A 134 17.27 -29.85 -25.30
CA ASN A 134 16.80 -30.62 -26.46
C ASN A 134 15.90 -29.80 -27.40
N GLU A 135 15.67 -28.51 -27.12
CA GLU A 135 14.86 -27.57 -27.91
C GLU A 135 13.37 -27.92 -28.04
N LEU A 136 12.90 -28.99 -27.39
CA LEU A 136 11.54 -29.52 -27.50
C LEU A 136 10.63 -29.08 -26.35
N GLY A 137 10.91 -27.95 -25.72
CA GLY A 137 10.06 -27.39 -24.67
C GLY A 137 10.76 -26.35 -23.82
N VAL A 138 10.07 -25.94 -22.75
CA VAL A 138 10.58 -24.95 -21.79
C VAL A 138 10.49 -25.48 -20.36
N SER A 139 11.41 -25.07 -19.50
CA SER A 139 11.38 -25.36 -18.06
C SER A 139 11.85 -24.18 -17.24
N TRP A 140 11.50 -24.18 -15.96
CA TRP A 140 11.99 -23.17 -15.02
C TRP A 140 13.46 -23.40 -14.71
N VAL A 141 14.29 -22.39 -14.96
CA VAL A 141 15.74 -22.50 -14.83
C VAL A 141 16.19 -22.13 -13.43
N LYS A 142 16.46 -20.86 -13.14
CA LYS A 142 16.90 -20.36 -11.83
C LYS A 142 16.07 -19.15 -11.43
N ALA A 143 15.92 -18.92 -10.12
CA ALA A 143 15.23 -17.72 -9.64
C ALA A 143 16.10 -16.48 -9.81
N LEU A 144 15.47 -15.38 -10.24
CA LEU A 144 16.04 -14.05 -10.09
C LEU A 144 15.83 -13.57 -8.64
N PRO A 145 16.81 -12.86 -8.05
CA PRO A 145 16.70 -12.40 -6.68
C PRO A 145 15.69 -11.25 -6.51
N VAL A 146 15.47 -10.43 -7.54
CA VAL A 146 14.41 -9.40 -7.61
C VAL A 146 13.98 -9.16 -9.07
N THR A 147 12.84 -8.49 -9.29
CA THR A 147 12.29 -8.16 -10.61
C THR A 147 12.97 -6.97 -11.31
N THR A 148 13.71 -6.15 -10.56
CA THR A 148 14.35 -4.93 -11.11
C THR A 148 15.85 -5.12 -11.19
N GLY A 149 16.45 -4.70 -12.31
CA GLY A 149 17.91 -4.66 -12.46
C GLY A 149 18.55 -3.72 -11.43
N LYS A 150 19.72 -4.12 -10.90
CA LYS A 150 20.47 -3.32 -9.92
C LYS A 150 21.73 -2.73 -10.59
N GLY A 151 21.73 -1.42 -10.83
CA GLY A 151 22.85 -0.73 -11.47
C GLY A 151 24.18 -0.93 -10.71
N GLY A 152 25.26 -1.25 -11.43
CA GLY A 152 26.58 -1.55 -10.84
C GLY A 152 26.72 -2.97 -10.24
N PHE A 153 25.72 -3.83 -10.45
CA PHE A 153 25.78 -5.24 -10.06
C PHE A 153 25.68 -6.12 -11.31
N THR A 154 26.33 -7.27 -11.22
CA THR A 154 26.22 -8.36 -12.20
C THR A 154 25.41 -9.49 -11.59
N LEU A 155 24.63 -10.19 -12.42
CA LEU A 155 23.93 -11.37 -12.00
C LEU A 155 24.87 -12.56 -12.12
N GLN A 156 25.10 -13.27 -11.02
CA GLN A 156 25.94 -14.46 -11.00
C GLN A 156 25.19 -15.63 -10.36
N VAL A 157 25.56 -16.86 -10.69
CA VAL A 157 25.01 -18.04 -10.01
C VAL A 157 25.55 -18.05 -8.58
N ASN A 158 24.67 -18.29 -7.61
CA ASN A 158 25.03 -18.37 -6.20
C ASN A 158 26.01 -19.54 -5.93
N ALA A 159 26.68 -19.53 -4.79
CA ALA A 159 27.64 -20.57 -4.44
C ALA A 159 27.02 -21.99 -4.38
N ALA A 160 25.72 -22.08 -4.08
CA ALA A 160 24.98 -23.34 -4.06
C ALA A 160 24.62 -23.87 -5.47
N GLY A 161 24.82 -23.07 -6.52
CA GLY A 161 24.45 -23.44 -7.88
C GLY A 161 22.93 -23.48 -8.12
N THR A 162 22.09 -23.02 -7.18
CA THR A 162 20.63 -23.18 -7.25
C THR A 162 19.96 -21.99 -7.92
N ASP A 163 20.41 -20.77 -7.61
CA ASP A 163 19.74 -19.52 -7.97
C ASP A 163 20.74 -18.45 -8.41
N TYR A 164 20.24 -17.30 -8.86
CA TYR A 164 21.07 -16.14 -9.17
C TYR A 164 21.12 -15.14 -8.02
N ASP A 165 22.27 -14.50 -7.82
CA ASP A 165 22.47 -13.42 -6.88
C ASP A 165 23.07 -12.19 -7.56
N TRP A 166 22.74 -11.01 -7.03
CA TRP A 166 23.37 -9.76 -7.45
C TRP A 166 24.73 -9.60 -6.77
N VAL A 167 25.80 -9.77 -7.55
CA VAL A 167 27.17 -9.58 -7.09
C VAL A 167 27.69 -8.24 -7.59
N SER A 168 28.31 -7.47 -6.70
CA SER A 168 29.00 -6.24 -7.11
C SER A 168 30.49 -6.54 -7.19
N THR A 169 31.05 -6.40 -8.38
CA THR A 169 32.49 -6.31 -8.58
C THR A 169 32.80 -4.86 -8.89
N GLY A 170 33.78 -4.28 -8.20
CA GLY A 170 34.08 -2.86 -8.39
C GLY A 170 35.43 -2.49 -7.83
N LEU A 171 35.89 -1.31 -8.24
CA LEU A 171 37.13 -0.69 -7.82
C LEU A 171 36.79 0.60 -7.09
N PHE A 172 37.41 0.80 -5.94
CA PHE A 172 37.41 2.06 -5.24
C PHE A 172 38.85 2.52 -5.02
N HIS A 173 39.24 3.59 -5.73
CA HIS A 173 40.58 4.16 -5.73
C HIS A 173 40.53 5.54 -5.11
N ILE A 174 41.19 5.68 -3.97
CA ILE A 174 41.28 6.92 -3.20
C ILE A 174 42.74 7.28 -2.94
N VAL A 175 43.04 8.57 -2.94
CA VAL A 175 44.41 9.09 -2.79
C VAL A 175 44.48 10.30 -1.86
N ASP A 176 45.66 10.56 -1.34
CA ASP A 176 46.09 11.88 -0.86
C ASP A 176 46.70 12.61 -2.05
N GLU A 177 45.92 13.47 -2.68
CA GLU A 177 46.38 14.31 -3.78
C GLU A 177 46.45 15.77 -3.33
N ARG A 178 47.58 16.41 -3.59
CA ARG A 178 47.80 17.82 -3.27
C ARG A 178 48.32 18.56 -4.49
N ALA A 179 48.15 19.88 -4.51
CA ALA A 179 48.72 20.71 -5.56
C ALA A 179 50.24 20.54 -5.62
N SER A 180 50.83 20.76 -6.80
CA SER A 180 52.27 20.74 -7.03
C SER A 180 53.01 21.57 -5.97
N GLY A 181 54.09 21.01 -5.40
CA GLY A 181 54.90 21.68 -4.38
C GLY A 181 54.32 21.70 -2.96
N VAL A 182 53.10 21.21 -2.75
CA VAL A 182 52.51 21.09 -1.40
C VAL A 182 53.00 19.81 -0.73
N GLU A 183 53.59 19.93 0.45
CA GLU A 183 54.14 18.79 1.21
C GLU A 183 53.05 17.83 1.72
N GLY A 184 53.42 16.58 1.99
CA GLY A 184 52.53 15.50 2.44
C GLY A 184 52.05 15.64 3.89
N GLY A 185 52.57 16.60 4.65
CA GLY A 185 52.17 16.90 6.02
C GLY A 185 53.07 16.28 7.08
N SER A 186 52.80 16.67 8.33
CA SER A 186 53.57 16.24 9.51
C SER A 186 53.24 14.82 9.93
N GLY A 187 54.27 14.11 10.40
CA GLY A 187 54.18 12.73 10.85
C GLY A 187 53.76 12.61 12.30
N SER A 188 53.68 11.37 12.79
CA SER A 188 53.47 11.08 14.21
C SER A 188 54.28 9.87 14.65
N THR A 189 54.76 9.92 15.88
CA THR A 189 55.42 8.78 16.55
C THR A 189 54.43 7.75 17.10
N SER A 190 53.13 8.07 17.03
CA SER A 190 52.00 7.17 17.26
C SER A 190 51.26 6.90 15.94
N TYR A 191 50.37 5.91 15.91
CA TYR A 191 49.52 5.71 14.75
C TYR A 191 48.54 6.87 14.60
N ALA A 192 48.71 7.67 13.56
CA ALA A 192 47.85 8.80 13.22
C ALA A 192 47.21 8.61 11.85
N VAL A 193 46.07 9.26 11.62
CA VAL A 193 45.32 9.17 10.36
C VAL A 193 46.18 9.65 9.19
N ARG A 194 46.25 8.83 8.14
CA ARG A 194 46.81 9.26 6.86
C ARG A 194 45.72 9.92 6.05
N THR A 195 45.97 11.15 5.59
CA THR A 195 45.01 11.89 4.76
C THR A 195 44.65 11.09 3.51
N LEU A 196 43.36 11.10 3.16
CA LEU A 196 42.82 10.63 1.89
C LEU A 196 41.70 11.60 1.53
N ASN A 197 41.88 12.35 0.44
CA ASN A 197 41.02 13.51 0.12
C ASN A 197 40.36 13.42 -1.25
N THR A 198 40.86 12.56 -2.15
CA THR A 198 40.42 12.52 -3.53
C THR A 198 39.99 11.11 -3.91
N VAL A 199 38.77 10.98 -4.44
CA VAL A 199 38.28 9.75 -5.08
C VAL A 199 38.64 9.81 -6.56
N LYS A 200 39.52 8.91 -7.02
CA LYS A 200 39.88 8.79 -8.44
C LYS A 200 38.89 7.93 -9.21
N GLN A 201 38.38 6.88 -8.56
CA GLN A 201 37.36 6.00 -9.14
C GLN A 201 36.56 5.36 -8.02
N ASN A 202 35.25 5.25 -8.19
CA ASN A 202 34.40 4.46 -7.30
C ASN A 202 33.30 3.78 -8.11
N THR A 203 33.47 2.49 -8.36
CA THR A 203 32.45 1.65 -9.01
C THR A 203 31.86 0.63 -8.05
N ILE A 204 32.18 0.70 -6.74
CA ILE A 204 31.59 -0.14 -5.70
C ILE A 204 30.35 0.59 -5.16
N PRO A 205 29.12 0.12 -5.46
CA PRO A 205 27.91 0.82 -5.03
C PRO A 205 27.82 0.88 -3.50
N GLY A 206 27.70 2.08 -2.95
CA GLY A 206 27.64 2.31 -1.50
C GLY A 206 28.99 2.48 -0.80
N ALA A 207 30.12 2.34 -1.52
CA ALA A 207 31.41 2.76 -0.98
C ALA A 207 31.52 4.28 -1.00
N SER A 208 32.21 4.88 -0.02
CA SER A 208 32.35 6.34 0.08
C SER A 208 33.62 6.75 0.81
N LEU A 209 34.03 8.02 0.64
CA LEU A 209 35.14 8.66 1.34
C LEU A 209 34.62 9.90 2.07
N SER A 210 34.92 10.04 3.35
CA SER A 210 34.65 11.23 4.15
C SER A 210 35.70 11.39 5.24
N ALA A 211 36.25 12.60 5.41
CA ALA A 211 37.23 12.92 6.45
C ALA A 211 38.41 11.93 6.56
N SER A 212 39.01 11.54 5.41
CA SER A 212 40.10 10.54 5.34
C SER A 212 39.76 9.13 5.84
N ALA A 213 38.47 8.86 6.06
CA ALA A 213 37.95 7.54 6.34
C ALA A 213 37.05 7.10 5.18
N PHE A 214 37.13 5.82 4.81
CA PHE A 214 36.35 5.26 3.72
C PHE A 214 35.43 4.15 4.22
N THR A 215 34.20 4.15 3.75
CA THR A 215 33.18 3.17 4.14
C THR A 215 33.03 2.15 3.03
N LEU A 216 32.99 0.88 3.40
CA LEU A 216 32.75 -0.24 2.49
C LEU A 216 31.43 -0.93 2.89
N PRO A 217 30.53 -1.22 1.94
CA PRO A 217 29.33 -2.03 2.20
C PRO A 217 29.71 -3.49 2.47
N ALA A 218 28.72 -4.34 2.80
CA ALA A 218 28.98 -5.76 2.97
C ALA A 218 29.58 -6.41 1.70
N GLY A 219 30.54 -7.31 1.88
CA GLY A 219 31.26 -7.98 0.79
C GLY A 219 32.67 -8.40 1.18
N LYS A 220 33.34 -9.10 0.27
CA LYS A 220 34.75 -9.49 0.39
C LYS A 220 35.61 -8.54 -0.43
N TYR A 221 36.68 -8.05 0.19
CA TYR A 221 37.52 -7.02 -0.39
C TYR A 221 38.99 -7.39 -0.33
N ARG A 222 39.71 -7.01 -1.38
CA ARG A 222 41.17 -6.93 -1.42
C ARG A 222 41.57 -5.47 -1.33
N ILE A 223 42.28 -5.11 -0.27
CA ILE A 223 42.68 -3.73 0.01
C ILE A 223 44.20 -3.64 -0.11
N ASN A 224 44.65 -2.75 -0.99
CA ASN A 224 46.04 -2.36 -1.14
C ASN A 224 46.18 -0.91 -0.68
N ALA A 225 47.04 -0.64 0.29
CA ALA A 225 47.38 0.73 0.68
C ALA A 225 48.88 0.96 0.58
N LYS A 226 49.27 2.13 0.09
CA LYS A 226 50.67 2.57 -0.01
C LYS A 226 50.76 4.04 0.37
N ALA A 227 51.74 4.41 1.18
CA ALA A 227 51.94 5.80 1.58
C ALA A 227 53.43 6.13 1.72
N ALA A 228 53.81 7.33 1.30
CA ALA A 228 55.16 7.85 1.43
C ALA A 228 55.47 8.25 2.89
N ALA A 229 56.73 8.14 3.26
CA ALA A 229 57.32 8.94 4.32
C ALA A 229 58.70 9.42 3.91
N TRP A 230 59.12 10.52 4.50
CA TRP A 230 60.42 11.15 4.28
C TRP A 230 61.25 11.04 5.56
N ALA A 231 62.48 10.51 5.45
CA ALA A 231 63.46 10.52 6.54
C ALA A 231 62.91 10.02 7.90
N ALA A 232 62.06 8.98 7.89
CA ALA A 232 61.22 8.61 9.04
C ALA A 232 61.84 7.60 10.04
N ASN A 233 63.09 7.17 9.83
CA ASN A 233 63.65 5.94 10.42
C ASN A 233 62.71 4.75 10.18
N ARG A 234 62.27 4.02 11.22
CA ARG A 234 61.31 2.92 11.07
C ARG A 234 59.88 3.46 10.95
N HIS A 235 59.11 2.95 10.01
CA HIS A 235 57.72 3.38 9.80
C HIS A 235 56.83 2.27 9.26
N LYS A 236 55.52 2.40 9.49
CA LYS A 236 54.55 1.34 9.17
C LYS A 236 53.12 1.88 9.01
N LEU A 237 52.39 1.30 8.06
CA LEU A 237 50.95 1.50 7.91
C LEU A 237 50.15 0.48 8.70
N ARG A 238 48.94 0.86 9.11
CA ARG A 238 47.88 -0.08 9.50
C ARG A 238 46.54 0.35 8.91
N LEU A 239 45.66 -0.62 8.73
CA LEU A 239 44.26 -0.41 8.43
C LEU A 239 43.49 -0.49 9.74
N TYR A 240 42.84 0.59 10.13
CA TYR A 240 42.06 0.68 11.35
C TYR A 240 40.57 0.62 11.03
N ASN A 241 39.84 -0.31 11.67
CA ASN A 241 38.39 -0.37 11.62
C ASN A 241 37.84 0.64 12.64
N VAL A 242 37.31 1.75 12.12
CA VAL A 242 36.76 2.84 12.93
C VAL A 242 35.49 2.39 13.63
N THR A 243 34.64 1.64 12.92
CA THR A 243 33.35 1.15 13.42
C THR A 243 33.52 0.22 14.62
N ALA A 244 34.48 -0.71 14.54
CA ALA A 244 34.75 -1.71 15.59
C ALA A 244 35.88 -1.31 16.55
N ALA A 245 36.40 -0.09 16.44
CA ALA A 245 37.52 0.43 17.24
C ALA A 245 38.71 -0.55 17.39
N SER A 246 39.10 -1.19 16.28
CA SER A 246 40.10 -2.25 16.29
C SER A 246 41.00 -2.21 15.05
N VAL A 247 42.16 -2.85 15.14
CA VAL A 247 43.08 -2.95 13.99
C VAL A 247 42.61 -4.07 13.07
N ALA A 248 42.32 -3.74 11.81
CA ALA A 248 41.90 -4.70 10.80
C ALA A 248 43.09 -5.40 10.12
N ALA A 249 44.17 -4.65 9.86
CA ALA A 249 45.38 -5.19 9.25
C ALA A 249 46.60 -4.32 9.56
N VAL A 250 47.78 -4.91 9.49
CA VAL A 250 49.06 -4.22 9.71
C VAL A 250 49.94 -4.41 8.48
N GLY A 251 50.58 -3.33 8.03
CA GLY A 251 51.46 -3.32 6.87
C GLY A 251 52.86 -3.85 7.15
N VAL A 252 53.66 -3.95 6.09
CA VAL A 252 55.05 -4.40 6.17
C VAL A 252 55.91 -3.42 6.97
N SER A 253 56.97 -3.94 7.61
CA SER A 253 57.99 -3.09 8.24
C SER A 253 58.82 -2.40 7.16
N CYS A 254 58.94 -1.07 7.24
CA CYS A 254 59.77 -0.27 6.34
C CYS A 254 60.73 0.60 7.15
N GLY A 255 61.78 1.08 6.49
CA GLY A 255 62.71 2.03 7.10
C GLY A 255 63.42 2.92 6.09
N SER A 256 63.71 4.15 6.51
CA SER A 256 64.52 5.14 5.78
C SER A 256 65.39 5.89 6.80
N ALA A 257 66.72 5.83 6.68
CA ALA A 257 67.59 6.57 7.59
C ALA A 257 67.28 8.07 7.55
N THR A 258 67.26 8.76 8.69
CA THR A 258 67.03 10.22 8.75
C THR A 258 68.07 11.03 7.98
N SER A 259 69.31 10.54 7.90
CA SER A 259 70.39 11.13 7.11
C SER A 259 70.21 10.94 5.60
N SER A 260 69.20 10.19 5.17
CA SER A 260 68.95 9.83 3.79
C SER A 260 67.62 10.43 3.31
N ALA A 261 67.77 11.56 2.63
CA ALA A 261 66.69 12.42 2.14
C ALA A 261 66.00 11.83 0.89
N PHE A 262 65.17 10.81 1.06
CA PHE A 262 64.30 10.29 -0.01
C PHE A 262 62.95 9.77 0.52
N ASN A 263 61.95 9.74 -0.35
CA ASN A 263 60.65 9.16 -0.06
C ASN A 263 60.73 7.62 -0.07
N VAL A 264 60.31 6.97 1.01
CA VAL A 264 60.12 5.52 1.09
C VAL A 264 58.66 5.21 1.31
N TYR A 265 58.17 4.10 0.73
CA TYR A 265 56.77 3.74 0.80
C TYR A 265 56.53 2.58 1.76
N ALA A 266 55.71 2.83 2.78
CA ALA A 266 55.08 1.77 3.54
C ALA A 266 53.91 1.19 2.75
N LYS A 267 53.72 -0.14 2.81
CA LYS A 267 52.68 -0.88 2.07
C LYS A 267 51.86 -1.75 3.01
N LEU A 268 50.59 -1.93 2.67
CA LEU A 268 49.65 -2.83 3.35
C LEU A 268 48.82 -3.55 2.30
N PHE A 269 48.67 -4.86 2.49
CA PHE A 269 47.80 -5.72 1.70
C PHE A 269 46.95 -6.56 2.66
N VAL A 270 45.65 -6.62 2.42
CA VAL A 270 44.76 -7.51 3.17
C VAL A 270 43.59 -7.94 2.31
N GLU A 271 43.16 -9.18 2.49
CA GLU A 271 41.84 -9.65 2.07
C GLU A 271 40.97 -9.82 3.32
N LEU A 272 39.78 -9.22 3.31
CA LEU A 272 38.87 -9.28 4.45
C LEU A 272 37.41 -9.33 4.00
N GLU A 273 36.56 -9.82 4.89
CA GLU A 273 35.11 -9.82 4.74
C GLU A 273 34.49 -8.75 5.62
N VAL A 274 33.54 -8.02 5.05
CA VAL A 274 32.75 -7.00 5.73
C VAL A 274 31.31 -7.49 5.78
N LEU A 275 30.75 -7.63 6.97
CA LEU A 275 29.40 -8.17 7.18
C LEU A 275 28.29 -7.09 7.13
N SER A 276 28.64 -5.85 7.45
CA SER A 276 27.75 -4.68 7.43
C SER A 276 28.55 -3.44 7.06
N PRO A 277 27.94 -2.34 6.57
CA PRO A 277 28.66 -1.11 6.23
C PRO A 277 29.67 -0.71 7.31
N THR A 278 30.96 -0.72 6.96
CA THR A 278 32.07 -0.55 7.91
C THR A 278 33.00 0.54 7.42
N THR A 279 33.37 1.44 8.33
CA THR A 279 34.28 2.54 8.05
C THR A 279 35.70 2.18 8.46
N PHE A 280 36.63 2.32 7.52
CA PHE A 280 38.06 2.10 7.71
C PHE A 280 38.82 3.41 7.52
N ARG A 281 40.00 3.49 8.11
CA ARG A 281 40.99 4.52 7.78
C ARG A 281 42.38 3.93 7.75
N VAL A 282 43.26 4.54 6.95
CA VAL A 282 44.68 4.20 6.98
C VAL A 282 45.35 5.04 8.05
N GLU A 283 46.20 4.41 8.85
CA GLU A 283 47.02 5.10 9.83
C GLU A 283 48.50 4.82 9.59
N HIS A 284 49.34 5.83 9.81
CA HIS A 284 50.78 5.76 9.62
C HIS A 284 51.45 6.10 10.95
N ARG A 285 52.41 5.26 11.35
CA ARG A 285 53.31 5.54 12.46
C ARG A 285 54.74 5.63 11.94
N LEU A 286 55.46 6.66 12.38
CA LEU A 286 56.88 6.87 12.12
C LEU A 286 57.65 6.72 13.44
N GLU A 287 58.95 6.47 13.36
CA GLU A 287 59.85 6.55 14.52
C GLU A 287 60.33 7.99 14.70
N THR A 288 60.63 8.67 13.59
CA THR A 288 61.00 10.07 13.57
C THR A 288 59.95 10.88 12.81
N ALA A 289 59.37 11.86 13.49
CA ALA A 289 58.45 12.84 12.93
C ALA A 289 58.95 14.22 13.37
N SER A 290 59.50 15.00 12.45
CA SER A 290 60.29 16.20 12.78
C SER A 290 59.97 17.41 11.90
N GLY A 291 59.12 17.26 10.88
CA GLY A 291 58.87 18.33 9.91
C GLY A 291 57.47 18.31 9.30
N SER A 292 57.24 19.24 8.38
CA SER A 292 55.99 19.39 7.64
C SER A 292 55.87 18.44 6.43
N ASN A 293 56.94 17.71 6.11
CA ASN A 293 57.01 16.75 5.00
C ASN A 293 57.29 15.32 5.43
N ASP A 294 57.20 14.97 6.72
CA ASP A 294 57.45 13.60 7.18
C ASP A 294 56.59 12.57 6.44
N LEU A 295 55.38 12.96 6.01
CA LEU A 295 54.46 12.12 5.25
C LEU A 295 54.70 12.17 3.73
N GLY A 296 55.75 12.84 3.27
CA GLY A 296 56.21 12.84 1.89
C GLY A 296 56.66 14.21 1.43
N ARG A 297 57.78 14.24 0.69
CA ARG A 297 58.33 15.44 0.06
C ARG A 297 57.86 15.55 -1.41
N PRO A 298 57.46 16.75 -1.89
CA PRO A 298 56.98 16.94 -3.26
C PRO A 298 58.10 16.77 -4.30
N CYS A 299 57.72 16.37 -5.51
CA CYS A 299 58.61 16.35 -6.68
C CYS A 299 58.72 17.73 -7.36
N VAL A 300 57.67 18.56 -7.27
CA VAL A 300 57.60 19.94 -7.82
C VAL A 300 57.77 19.97 -9.35
N PHE A 301 57.27 18.95 -10.05
CA PHE A 301 57.36 18.87 -11.52
C PHE A 301 56.21 19.56 -12.26
N GLY A 302 55.29 20.20 -11.53
CA GLY A 302 54.13 20.89 -12.08
C GLY A 302 52.84 20.09 -12.00
N ASP A 303 52.94 18.77 -11.82
CA ASP A 303 51.80 17.87 -11.59
C ASP A 303 51.36 17.82 -10.12
N ALA A 304 50.16 17.31 -9.88
CA ALA A 304 49.68 17.06 -8.53
C ALA A 304 50.53 15.99 -7.80
N GLU A 305 50.80 16.21 -6.52
CA GLU A 305 51.60 15.32 -5.68
C GLU A 305 50.70 14.26 -5.05
N THR A 306 51.04 12.97 -5.21
CA THR A 306 50.32 11.86 -4.58
C THR A 306 51.13 11.24 -3.46
N TYR A 307 50.66 11.38 -2.22
CA TYR A 307 51.38 10.90 -1.04
C TYR A 307 50.88 9.58 -0.49
N ALA A 308 49.61 9.26 -0.68
CA ALA A 308 49.03 7.99 -0.28
C ALA A 308 48.03 7.52 -1.32
N THR A 309 47.90 6.21 -1.47
CA THR A 309 46.88 5.59 -2.30
C THR A 309 46.32 4.37 -1.60
N VAL A 310 45.00 4.22 -1.67
CA VAL A 310 44.29 3.00 -1.29
C VAL A 310 43.46 2.55 -2.49
N THR A 311 43.66 1.30 -2.86
CA THR A 311 42.91 0.64 -3.90
C THR A 311 42.16 -0.52 -3.25
N VAL A 312 40.84 -0.45 -3.30
CA VAL A 312 39.93 -1.48 -2.80
C VAL A 312 39.28 -2.14 -4.00
N GLN A 313 39.45 -3.45 -4.12
CA GLN A 313 38.75 -4.27 -5.10
C GLN A 313 37.72 -5.14 -4.38
N LYS A 314 36.46 -5.07 -4.80
CA LYS A 314 35.43 -6.01 -4.35
C LYS A 314 35.54 -7.32 -5.13
N VAL A 315 35.70 -8.43 -4.44
CA VAL A 315 35.92 -9.76 -5.03
C VAL A 315 34.69 -10.68 -4.93
N ALA A 316 33.79 -10.43 -3.98
CA ALA A 316 32.46 -11.05 -3.86
C ALA A 316 31.51 -10.14 -3.06
#